data_AF-A0A554PAL5-F1
#
_entry.id   AF-A0A554PAL5-F1
#
_cell.length_a   1.000
_cell.length_b   1.000
_cell.length_c   1.000
_cell.angle_alpha   90.00
_cell.angle_beta   90.00
_cell.angle_gamma   90.00
#
_symmetry.space_group_name_H-M   'P 1'
#
loop_
_entity.id
_entity.type
_entity.pdbx_description
1 polymer ?
#
loop_
_entity_poly.entity_id
_entity_poly.type
_entity_poly.pdbx_seq_one_letter_code
_entity_poly.pdbx_strand_id
1 'polypeptide(L)' 'MGIIESDSTLSVRAASLDNRTGQLRAPGAGGKTDFQIGGLFDNRNGKLESANSDLTLNAASFQNQGGSLLHVGNGTICIS' A
#
# COMPACT_ATOMS: atom_id res chain seq x y z
N MET A 1 -7.23 -13.81 8.08
CA MET A 1 -6.66 -13.50 6.76
C MET A 1 -7.72 -12.78 5.96
N GLY A 2 -7.46 -11.55 5.54
CA GLY A 2 -8.44 -10.70 4.87
C GLY A 2 -7.78 -9.90 3.74
N ILE A 3 -8.60 -9.48 2.79
CA ILE A 3 -8.21 -8.67 1.63
C ILE A 3 -9.02 -7.38 1.67
N ILE A 4 -8.36 -6.25 1.46
CA ILE A 4 -9.00 -4.98 1.11
C ILE A 4 -8.54 -4.64 -0.30
N GLU A 5 -9.51 -4.43 -1.20
CA GLU A 5 -9.25 -4.22 -2.62
C GLU A 5 -10.04 -3.02 -3.17
N SER A 6 -9.44 -2.31 -4.12
CA SER A 6 -10.09 -1.22 -4.88
C SER A 6 -9.70 -1.27 -6.34
N ASP A 7 -10.67 -1.22 -7.25
CA ASP A 7 -10.44 -1.27 -8.70
C ASP A 7 -9.98 0.05 -9.33
N SER A 8 -9.86 1.13 -8.55
CA SER A 8 -9.50 2.45 -9.08
C SER A 8 -8.49 3.20 -8.22
N THR A 9 -8.85 3.53 -6.99
CA THR A 9 -8.00 4.28 -6.06
C THR A 9 -8.06 3.60 -4.71
N LEU A 10 -6.91 3.18 -4.19
CA LEU A 10 -6.77 2.75 -2.81
C LEU A 10 -6.14 3.88 -1.99
N SER A 11 -6.94 4.63 -1.23
CA SER A 11 -6.46 5.74 -0.40
C SER A 11 -6.69 5.45 1.08
N VAL A 12 -5.63 5.53 1.89
CA VAL A 12 -5.68 5.27 3.33
C VAL A 12 -5.04 6.42 4.08
N ARG A 13 -5.81 7.04 4.97
CA ARG A 13 -5.36 8.06 5.93
C ARG A 13 -5.55 7.50 7.33
N ALA A 14 -4.46 7.30 8.08
CA ALA A 14 -4.53 6.71 9.41
C ALA A 14 -3.37 7.17 10.30
N ALA A 15 -3.53 7.04 11.62
CA ALA A 15 -2.42 7.23 12.56
C ALA A 15 -1.41 6.08 12.46
N SER A 16 -1.89 4.85 12.30
CA SER A 16 -1.09 3.65 12.06
C SER A 16 -1.88 2.66 11.21
N LEU A 17 -1.18 1.72 10.58
CA LEU A 17 -1.77 0.69 9.74
C LEU A 17 -1.08 -0.65 10.01
N ASP A 18 -1.85 -1.67 10.39
CA ASP A 18 -1.39 -3.06 10.54
C ASP A 18 -1.99 -3.91 9.42
N ASN A 19 -1.13 -4.36 8.52
CA ASN A 19 -1.44 -5.28 7.42
C ASN A 19 -0.67 -6.60 7.56
N ARG A 20 -0.26 -6.98 8.78
CA ARG A 20 0.45 -8.24 8.99
C ARG A 20 -0.42 -9.42 8.57
N THR A 21 0.13 -10.31 7.73
CA THR A 21 -0.59 -11.48 7.17
C THR A 21 -1.83 -11.13 6.33
N GLY A 22 -2.07 -9.84 6.08
CA GLY A 22 -3.17 -9.30 5.29
C GLY A 22 -2.74 -8.94 3.86
N GLN A 23 -3.71 -8.49 3.07
CA GLN A 23 -3.48 -8.03 1.70
C GLN A 23 -4.23 -6.73 1.43
N LEU A 24 -3.50 -5.76 0.88
CA LEU A 24 -4.01 -4.50 0.35
C LEU A 24 -3.76 -4.49 -1.16
N ARG A 25 -4.81 -4.33 -1.96
CA ARG A 25 -4.71 -4.51 -3.42
C ARG A 25 -5.41 -3.39 -4.18
N ALA A 26 -4.76 -2.93 -5.24
CA ALA A 26 -5.33 -2.00 -6.22
C ALA A 26 -5.05 -2.50 -7.65
N PRO A 27 -5.82 -3.50 -8.15
CA PRO A 27 -5.53 -4.16 -9.43
C PRO A 27 -5.89 -3.33 -10.68
N GLY A 28 -6.62 -2.22 -10.54
CA GLY A 28 -6.94 -1.34 -11.66
C GLY A 28 -5.74 -0.54 -12.16
N ALA A 29 -5.58 -0.39 -13.48
CA ALA A 29 -4.42 0.29 -14.08
C ALA A 29 -4.46 1.83 -14.00
N GLY A 30 -5.64 2.41 -13.82
CA GLY A 30 -5.83 3.85 -13.65
C GLY A 30 -5.77 4.27 -12.18
N GLY A 31 -5.66 5.58 -11.93
CA GLY A 31 -5.72 6.12 -10.57
C GLY A 31 -4.40 6.04 -9.80
N LYS A 32 -4.51 6.20 -8.47
CA LYS A 32 -3.37 6.29 -7.55
C LYS A 32 -3.64 5.47 -6.30
N THR A 33 -2.65 4.69 -5.88
CA THR A 33 -2.57 4.15 -4.52
C THR A 33 -1.90 5.17 -3.61
N ASP A 34 -2.57 5.62 -2.55
CA ASP A 34 -2.13 6.74 -1.70
C ASP A 34 -2.26 6.41 -0.21
N PHE A 35 -1.12 6.07 0.42
CA PHE A 35 -1.01 5.88 1.87
C PHE A 35 -0.44 7.13 2.52
N GLN A 36 -1.18 7.68 3.48
CA GLN A 36 -0.79 8.81 4.32
C GLN A 36 -0.90 8.37 5.78
N ILE A 37 0.18 7.78 6.31
CA ILE A 37 0.22 7.12 7.62
C ILE A 37 1.07 7.95 8.58
N GLY A 38 0.44 8.52 9.61
CA GLY A 38 1.14 9.42 10.54
C GLY A 38 2.23 8.73 11.39
N GLY A 39 2.18 7.41 11.49
CA GLY A 39 3.04 6.58 12.33
C GLY A 39 3.53 5.33 11.62
N LEU A 40 3.39 4.19 12.29
CA LEU A 40 3.84 2.90 11.76
C LEU A 40 2.85 2.35 10.72
N PHE A 41 3.36 2.02 9.55
CA PHE A 41 2.77 1.06 8.65
C PHE A 41 3.51 -0.29 8.80
N ASP A 42 2.87 -1.26 9.45
CA ASP A 42 3.37 -2.62 9.64
C ASP A 42 2.80 -3.56 8.57
N ASN A 43 3.63 -3.90 7.59
CA ASN A 43 3.34 -4.84 6.50
C ASN A 43 4.15 -6.14 6.65
N ARG A 44 4.62 -6.50 7.85
CA ARG A 44 5.41 -7.74 8.05
C ARG A 44 4.59 -8.97 7.72
N ASN A 45 5.12 -9.86 6.88
CA ASN A 45 4.39 -11.01 6.32
C ASN A 45 3.08 -10.64 5.60
N GLY A 46 2.89 -9.36 5.26
CA GLY A 46 1.73 -8.84 4.54
C GLY A 46 2.04 -8.60 3.06
N LYS A 47 1.01 -8.22 2.31
CA LYS A 47 1.13 -7.84 0.90
C LYS A 47 0.45 -6.50 0.63
N LEU A 48 1.15 -5.65 -0.12
CA LEU A 48 0.59 -4.48 -0.77
C LEU A 48 0.91 -4.56 -2.27
N GLU A 49 -0.12 -4.67 -3.09
CA GLU A 49 -0.01 -4.78 -4.56
C GLU A 49 -0.80 -3.66 -5.23
N SER A 50 -0.17 -2.91 -6.13
CA SER A 50 -0.81 -1.81 -6.85
C SER A 50 -0.45 -1.84 -8.32
N ALA A 51 -1.47 -2.02 -9.16
CA ALA A 51 -1.41 -1.78 -10.60
C ALA A 51 -1.87 -0.36 -10.97
N ASN A 52 -2.41 0.42 -10.03
CA ASN A 52 -2.72 1.85 -10.25
C ASN A 52 -1.50 2.56 -10.85
N SER A 53 -1.73 3.62 -11.63
CA SER A 53 -0.69 4.32 -12.36
C SER A 53 0.42 4.80 -11.45
N ASP A 54 0.07 5.40 -10.31
CA ASP A 54 1.03 5.87 -9.31
C ASP A 54 0.83 5.19 -7.95
N LEU A 55 1.92 5.07 -7.19
CA LEU A 55 1.90 4.71 -5.78
C LEU A 55 2.64 5.76 -4.94
N THR A 56 1.98 6.27 -3.90
CA THR A 56 2.61 7.02 -2.82
C THR A 56 2.43 6.30 -1.50
N LEU A 57 3.54 6.05 -0.81
CA LEU A 57 3.57 5.59 0.57
C LEU A 57 4.31 6.63 1.40
N ASN A 58 3.54 7.46 2.10
CA ASN A 58 4.06 8.36 3.13
C ASN A 58 3.78 7.74 4.50
N ALA A 59 4.83 7.36 5.21
CA ALA A 59 4.73 6.82 6.55
C ALA A 59 5.92 7.23 7.42
N ALA A 60 5.67 7.64 8.66
CA ALA A 60 6.76 7.94 9.59
C ALA A 60 7.68 6.72 9.85
N SER A 61 7.13 5.51 9.76
CA SER A 61 7.91 4.27 9.72
C SER A 61 7.21 3.19 8.90
N PHE A 62 7.96 2.46 8.09
CA PHE A 62 7.47 1.35 7.29
C PHE A 62 8.22 0.05 7.62
N GLN A 63 7.51 -0.95 8.15
CA GLN A 63 8.06 -2.28 8.42
C GLN A 63 7.53 -3.27 7.39
N ASN A 64 8.44 -3.88 6.63
CA ASN A 64 8.09 -4.81 5.56
C ASN A 64 8.89 -6.12 5.64
N GLN A 65 9.39 -6.49 6.82
CA GLN A 65 10.18 -7.72 6.98
C GLN A 65 9.29 -8.95 6.69
N GLY A 66 9.72 -9.80 5.75
CA GLY A 66 8.93 -10.95 5.29
C GLY A 66 7.66 -10.58 4.51
N GLY A 67 7.39 -9.30 4.30
CA GLY A 67 6.26 -8.80 3.51
C GLY A 67 6.66 -8.44 2.08
N SER A 68 5.69 -7.93 1.33
CA SER A 68 5.91 -7.45 -0.05
C SER A 68 5.17 -6.14 -0.31
N LEU A 69 5.85 -5.26 -1.06
CA LEU A 69 5.30 -4.08 -1.71
C LEU A 69 5.59 -4.24 -3.21
N LEU A 70 4.54 -4.33 -4.02
CA LEU A 70 4.65 -4.48 -5.46
C LEU A 70 3.86 -3.37 -6.15
N HIS A 71 4.57 -2.57 -6.96
CA HIS A 71 3.97 -1.62 -7.87
C HIS A 71 4.23 -2.08 -9.30
N VAL A 72 3.15 -2.43 -10.02
CA VAL A 72 3.19 -2.84 -11.44
C VAL A 72 2.55 -1.81 -12.35
N GLY A 73 2.21 -0.63 -11.82
CA GLY A 73 1.78 0.52 -12.61
C GLY A 73 2.93 1.09 -13.44
N ASN A 74 2.58 1.84 -14.47
CA ASN A 74 3.55 2.44 -15.41
C ASN A 74 3.99 3.86 -15.02
N GLY A 75 3.54 4.38 -13.87
CA GLY A 75 3.86 5.72 -13.38
C GLY A 75 4.95 5.69 -12.31
N THR A 76 4.76 6.51 -11.29
CA THR A 76 5.77 6.75 -10.26
C THR A 76 5.48 5.97 -8.99
N ILE A 77 6.56 5.45 -8.39
CA ILE A 77 6.58 5.01 -7.00
C ILE A 77 7.31 6.05 -6.15
N CYS A 78 6.63 6.57 -5.13
CA CYS A 78 7.19 7.47 -4.14
C CYS A 78 7.02 6.88 -2.74
N ILE A 79 8.13 6.77 -2.01
CA ILE A 79 8.16 6.29 -0.63
C ILE A 79 8.92 7.32 0.19
N SER A 80 8.30 7.85 1.24
CA SER A 80 8.84 8.91 2.10
C SER A 80 8.51 8.67 3.57
#